data_AF-A0AA38Q1V9-F1
#
_entry.id   AF-A0AA38Q1V9-F1
#
_cell.length_a   1.000
_cell.length_b   1.000
_cell.length_c   1.000
_cell.angle_alpha   90.00
_cell.angle_beta   90.00
_cell.angle_gamma   90.00
#
_symmetry.space_group_name_H-M   'P 1'
#
loop_
_entity.id
_entity.type
_entity.pdbx_description
1 polymer ?
#
loop_
_entity_poly.entity_id
_entity_poly.type
_entity_poly.pdbx_seq_one_letter_code
_entity_poly.pdbx_strand_id
1 'polypeptide(L)'
;MNIEQAWRKSGIKPFNPDIFTDKDFAPSIPSSTQARFPESFPTRLLQAPDASSDDALFDPYELDRREGRERRERMVRETKEVMVTVKSQKQTWGSIKKLLFHAFIAHAFTSFFPKNMVSNLSAIISAHSFFISPNDSNFLFLDKELEWLCAENARLRADNAGLKEESASLKAQHDAAQAHAVFAGQQYAVYKHRLHEKTKKKEASKQVSTSARVLTLMQGRLEIAADAAKKAMKSQELQKKKEKDAQKAREDIVCRAEQEKEHTEFFGNMKYMGRSTLVDIAFSLNMETEQVTIEMLHVCLNAHFEANPELKKHPRYLCLFERSRSQKRKEPPTESNTPQHQPSPTSTSHSSPAPGPSSHYHPPPAPAPGPSSLPNFYQSSNPFAYENPSPLLFQHMHPYPHVPAFPYPMFQSHSPAVFHPHSQSHHIPSHTSTSPLDTLEHS
;
A
#
# COMPACT_ATOMS: atom_id res chain seq x y z
N MET A 1 -18.76 -5.92 -40.30
CA MET A 1 -19.64 -7.08 -40.60
C MET A 1 -21.08 -6.59 -40.54
N ASN A 2 -21.84 -6.67 -41.64
CA ASN A 2 -23.19 -6.11 -41.73
C ASN A 2 -24.18 -7.02 -40.94
N ILE A 3 -25.00 -6.43 -40.07
CA ILE A 3 -25.98 -7.15 -39.23
C ILE A 3 -26.89 -8.05 -40.07
N GLU A 4 -27.21 -7.65 -41.29
CA GLU A 4 -28.05 -8.46 -42.18
C GLU A 4 -27.40 -9.79 -42.58
N GLN A 5 -26.08 -9.81 -42.76
CA GLN A 5 -25.36 -11.04 -43.06
C GLN A 5 -25.29 -11.97 -41.85
N ALA A 6 -25.20 -11.41 -40.64
CA ALA A 6 -25.26 -12.19 -39.41
C ALA A 6 -26.63 -12.87 -39.24
N TRP A 7 -27.73 -12.15 -39.51
CA TRP A 7 -29.09 -12.70 -39.41
C TRP A 7 -29.41 -13.75 -40.47
N ARG A 8 -28.87 -13.61 -41.69
CA ARG A 8 -28.96 -14.66 -42.72
C ARG A 8 -28.15 -15.89 -42.31
N LYS A 9 -26.93 -15.70 -41.78
CA LYS A 9 -26.08 -16.80 -41.32
C LYS A 9 -26.64 -17.55 -40.11
N SER A 10 -27.37 -16.87 -39.23
CA SER A 10 -28.02 -17.50 -38.08
C SER A 10 -29.36 -18.16 -38.42
N GLY A 11 -29.82 -18.09 -39.68
CA GLY A 11 -31.13 -18.62 -40.10
C GLY A 11 -32.33 -17.83 -39.58
N ILE A 12 -32.11 -16.66 -38.96
CA ILE A 12 -33.17 -15.80 -38.41
C ILE A 12 -33.86 -15.01 -39.53
N LYS A 13 -33.18 -14.76 -40.65
CA LYS A 13 -33.73 -14.04 -41.80
C LYS A 13 -33.73 -14.94 -43.05
N PRO A 14 -34.89 -15.21 -43.67
CA PRO A 14 -36.23 -14.72 -43.31
C PRO A 14 -36.76 -15.35 -42.02
N PHE A 15 -37.37 -14.52 -41.16
CA PHE A 15 -37.97 -14.99 -39.91
C PHE A 15 -39.25 -15.73 -40.26
N ASN A 16 -39.34 -17.01 -39.90
CA ASN A 16 -40.56 -17.79 -40.08
C ASN A 16 -41.54 -17.40 -38.94
N PRO A 17 -42.63 -16.65 -39.21
CA PRO A 17 -43.58 -16.26 -38.18
C PRO A 17 -44.31 -17.47 -37.57
N ASP A 18 -44.32 -18.61 -38.26
CA ASP A 18 -45.02 -19.83 -37.84
C ASP A 18 -44.15 -20.76 -36.98
N ILE A 19 -42.94 -20.33 -36.57
CA ILE A 19 -42.06 -21.14 -35.72
C ILE A 19 -42.59 -21.27 -34.29
N PHE A 20 -43.47 -20.37 -33.85
CA PHE A 20 -44.12 -20.44 -32.56
C PHE A 20 -45.56 -20.91 -32.75
N THR A 21 -45.88 -22.06 -32.19
CA THR A 21 -47.26 -22.54 -32.12
C THR A 21 -47.94 -21.97 -30.87
N ASP A 22 -49.27 -21.96 -30.82
CA ASP A 22 -50.03 -21.50 -29.64
C ASP A 22 -49.64 -22.23 -28.34
N LYS A 23 -49.03 -23.42 -28.43
CA LYS A 23 -48.51 -24.17 -27.29
C LYS A 23 -47.22 -23.58 -26.70
N ASP A 24 -46.45 -22.84 -27.50
CA ASP A 24 -45.22 -22.16 -27.09
C ASP A 24 -45.52 -20.83 -26.40
N PHE A 25 -46.72 -20.28 -26.64
CA PHE A 25 -47.30 -19.18 -25.87
C PHE A 25 -47.95 -19.69 -24.58
N ALA A 26 -47.13 -20.27 -23.69
CA ALA A 26 -47.58 -20.49 -22.33
C ALA A 26 -47.90 -19.12 -21.70
N PRO A 27 -49.14 -18.88 -21.23
CA PRO A 27 -49.42 -17.66 -20.49
C PRO A 27 -48.48 -17.64 -19.30
N SER A 28 -47.60 -16.64 -19.26
CA SER A 28 -46.76 -16.40 -18.09
C SER A 28 -47.69 -15.97 -16.97
N ILE A 29 -48.23 -16.94 -16.24
CA ILE A 29 -48.99 -16.70 -15.02
C ILE A 29 -47.98 -16.10 -14.03
N PRO A 30 -48.09 -14.82 -13.64
CA PRO A 30 -47.08 -14.13 -12.85
C PRO A 30 -47.09 -14.56 -11.35
N SER A 31 -47.61 -15.74 -11.02
CA SER A 31 -47.82 -16.20 -9.64
C SER A 31 -47.20 -17.56 -9.31
N SER A 32 -46.28 -18.10 -10.12
CA SER A 32 -45.59 -19.34 -9.75
C SER A 32 -44.49 -19.05 -8.72
N THR A 33 -44.85 -19.05 -7.44
CA THR A 33 -43.93 -19.02 -6.29
C THR A 33 -43.21 -20.37 -6.06
N GLN A 34 -43.57 -21.41 -6.83
CA GLN A 34 -42.89 -22.70 -6.79
C GLN A 34 -42.02 -22.88 -8.03
N ALA A 35 -40.71 -22.95 -7.81
CA ALA A 35 -39.77 -23.36 -8.84
C ALA A 35 -39.88 -24.88 -9.01
N ARG A 36 -40.25 -25.33 -10.21
CA ARG A 36 -40.20 -26.76 -10.57
C ARG A 36 -38.79 -27.09 -11.01
N PHE A 37 -38.04 -27.79 -10.16
CA PHE A 37 -36.75 -28.35 -10.51
C PHE A 37 -36.90 -29.82 -10.89
N PRO A 38 -36.10 -30.34 -11.85
CA PRO A 38 -36.03 -31.77 -12.12
C PRO A 38 -35.57 -32.56 -10.89
N GLU A 39 -35.94 -33.83 -10.77
CA GLU A 39 -35.60 -34.67 -9.60
C GLU A 39 -34.09 -34.82 -9.34
N SER A 40 -33.25 -34.55 -10.34
CA SER A 40 -31.80 -34.53 -10.20
C SER A 40 -31.24 -33.27 -9.53
N PHE A 41 -32.08 -32.27 -9.26
CA PHE A 41 -31.62 -31.02 -8.66
C PHE A 41 -31.36 -31.20 -7.17
N PRO A 42 -30.17 -30.83 -6.66
CA PRO A 42 -29.81 -31.09 -5.28
C PRO A 42 -30.72 -30.29 -4.32
N THR A 43 -31.64 -30.97 -3.65
CA THR A 43 -32.59 -30.39 -2.68
C THR A 43 -31.91 -29.85 -1.43
N ARG A 44 -30.64 -30.20 -1.20
CA ARG A 44 -29.82 -29.72 -0.10
C ARG A 44 -28.62 -28.96 -0.65
N LEU A 45 -28.79 -27.67 -0.86
CA LEU A 45 -27.64 -26.77 -0.86
C LEU A 45 -27.03 -26.86 0.53
N LEU A 46 -25.75 -27.25 0.61
CA LEU A 46 -24.96 -27.11 1.84
C LEU A 46 -25.18 -25.68 2.33
N GLN A 47 -25.75 -25.57 3.52
CA GLN A 47 -26.06 -24.30 4.16
C GLN A 47 -24.74 -23.53 4.20
N ALA A 48 -24.59 -22.54 3.32
CA ALA A 48 -23.44 -21.66 3.36
C ALA A 48 -23.44 -21.04 4.75
N PRO A 49 -22.31 -21.07 5.49
CA PRO A 49 -22.23 -20.46 6.81
C PRO A 49 -22.77 -19.04 6.67
N ASP A 50 -23.78 -18.72 7.48
CA ASP A 50 -24.63 -17.55 7.37
C ASP A 50 -23.84 -16.30 7.00
N ALA A 51 -23.76 -16.03 5.69
CA ALA A 51 -23.28 -14.77 5.15
C ALA A 51 -24.43 -13.76 5.26
N SER A 52 -24.88 -13.52 6.49
CA SER A 52 -25.71 -12.38 6.82
C SER A 52 -24.86 -11.14 6.54
N SER A 53 -25.04 -10.55 5.36
CA SER A 53 -24.29 -9.39 4.88
C SER A 53 -24.69 -8.08 5.58
N ASP A 54 -25.17 -8.16 6.82
CA ASP A 54 -25.57 -7.04 7.66
C ASP A 54 -24.54 -6.76 8.76
N ASP A 55 -23.29 -7.21 8.55
CA ASP A 55 -22.13 -6.65 9.22
C ASP A 55 -21.95 -5.21 8.73
N ALA A 56 -22.73 -4.31 9.34
CA ALA A 56 -22.59 -2.85 9.27
C ALA A 56 -21.24 -2.35 9.84
N LEU A 57 -20.25 -3.24 9.94
CA LEU A 57 -18.92 -3.01 10.46
C LEU A 57 -17.82 -3.37 9.44
N PHE A 58 -18.14 -3.52 8.16
CA PHE A 58 -17.11 -3.47 7.13
C PHE A 58 -16.68 -2.01 6.91
N ASP A 59 -15.84 -1.51 7.83
CA ASP A 59 -15.18 -0.23 7.65
C ASP A 59 -14.07 -0.37 6.60
N PRO A 60 -14.20 0.19 5.39
CA PRO A 60 -13.15 0.14 4.38
C PRO A 60 -11.82 0.72 4.87
N TYR A 61 -11.82 1.57 5.92
CA TYR A 61 -10.61 2.09 6.54
C TYR A 61 -9.90 1.10 7.46
N GLU A 62 -10.59 0.09 8.01
CA GLU A 62 -9.97 -0.99 8.80
C GLU A 62 -9.10 -1.90 7.91
N LEU A 63 -9.55 -2.18 6.69
CA LEU A 63 -8.79 -3.00 5.73
C LEU A 63 -7.46 -2.31 5.35
N ASP A 64 -7.51 -1.01 5.07
CA ASP A 64 -6.34 -0.22 4.70
C ASP A 64 -5.35 -0.09 5.90
N ARG A 65 -5.88 0.04 7.13
CA ARG A 65 -5.07 0.00 8.35
C ARG A 65 -4.42 -1.37 8.58
N ARG A 66 -5.13 -2.46 8.29
CA ARG A 66 -4.60 -3.83 8.43
C ARG A 66 -3.50 -4.08 7.41
N GLU A 67 -3.71 -3.74 6.14
CA GLU A 67 -2.68 -3.89 5.11
C GLU A 67 -1.46 -3.02 5.42
N GLY A 68 -1.66 -1.80 5.92
CA GLY A 68 -0.59 -0.92 6.39
C GLY A 68 0.23 -1.52 7.54
N ARG A 69 -0.42 -2.18 8.52
CA ARG A 69 0.26 -2.91 9.60
C ARG A 69 1.09 -4.08 9.06
N GLU A 70 0.50 -4.89 8.19
CA GLU A 70 1.18 -6.06 7.62
C GLU A 70 2.38 -5.66 6.74
N ARG A 71 2.29 -4.57 5.99
CA ARG A 71 3.45 -4.01 5.25
C ARG A 71 4.57 -3.56 6.17
N ARG A 72 4.24 -2.85 7.27
CA ARG A 72 5.25 -2.41 8.24
C ARG A 72 5.95 -3.59 8.92
N GLU A 73 5.19 -4.61 9.31
CA GLU A 73 5.77 -5.82 9.91
C GLU A 73 6.66 -6.61 8.94
N ARG A 74 6.30 -6.63 7.64
CA ARG A 74 7.14 -7.23 6.60
C ARG A 74 8.45 -6.47 6.44
N MET A 75 8.38 -5.14 6.35
CA MET A 75 9.57 -4.28 6.23
C MET A 75 10.48 -4.39 7.47
N VAL A 76 9.91 -4.52 8.67
CA VAL A 76 10.68 -4.75 9.90
C VAL A 76 11.37 -6.12 9.90
N ARG A 77 10.74 -7.16 9.33
CA ARG A 77 11.38 -8.48 9.16
C ARG A 77 12.52 -8.43 8.15
N GLU A 78 12.28 -7.85 6.97
CA GLU A 78 13.29 -7.70 5.92
C GLU A 78 14.51 -6.89 6.40
N THR A 79 14.27 -5.77 7.11
CA THR A 79 15.38 -4.96 7.67
C THR A 79 16.16 -5.71 8.75
N LYS A 80 15.51 -6.53 9.57
CA LYS A 80 16.21 -7.39 10.55
C LYS A 80 17.08 -8.43 9.85
N GLU A 81 16.58 -9.07 8.79
CA GLU A 81 17.36 -10.04 8.00
C GLU A 81 18.58 -9.41 7.33
N VAL A 82 18.42 -8.23 6.72
CA VAL A 82 19.55 -7.45 6.16
C VAL A 82 20.57 -7.08 7.25
N MET A 83 20.12 -6.72 8.45
CA MET A 83 21.03 -6.41 9.55
C MET A 83 21.83 -7.63 10.03
N VAL A 84 21.23 -8.83 10.01
CA VAL A 84 21.89 -10.09 10.34
C VAL A 84 22.95 -10.43 9.30
N THR A 85 22.64 -10.29 8.00
CA THR A 85 23.61 -10.56 6.92
C THR A 85 24.78 -9.57 6.93
N VAL A 86 24.53 -8.28 7.18
CA VAL A 86 25.58 -7.26 7.31
C VAL A 86 26.51 -7.54 8.51
N LYS A 87 25.96 -7.97 9.66
CA LYS A 87 26.77 -8.36 10.81
C LYS A 87 27.66 -9.58 10.51
N SER A 88 27.09 -10.58 9.84
CA SER A 88 27.85 -11.76 9.38
C SER A 88 28.98 -11.37 8.44
N GLN A 89 28.72 -10.52 7.44
CA GLN A 89 29.76 -10.00 6.54
C GLN A 89 30.84 -9.20 7.29
N LYS A 90 30.46 -8.37 8.26
CA LYS A 90 31.46 -7.60 9.03
C LYS A 90 32.42 -8.51 9.80
N GLN A 91 31.93 -9.65 10.28
CA GLN A 91 32.75 -10.65 10.95
C GLN A 91 33.70 -11.36 9.97
N THR A 92 33.23 -11.76 8.79
CA THR A 92 34.09 -12.39 7.77
C THR A 92 35.16 -11.43 7.24
N TRP A 93 34.81 -10.17 7.00
CA TRP A 93 35.77 -9.12 6.63
C TRP A 93 36.82 -8.87 7.71
N GLY A 94 36.46 -8.99 9.00
CA GLY A 94 37.40 -8.92 10.11
C GLY A 94 38.46 -10.03 10.06
N SER A 95 38.05 -11.26 9.76
CA SER A 95 38.97 -12.39 9.58
C SER A 95 39.86 -12.22 8.35
N ILE A 96 39.31 -11.78 7.22
CA ILE A 96 40.08 -11.53 5.99
C ILE A 96 41.14 -10.44 6.23
N LYS A 97 40.79 -9.34 6.91
CA LYS A 97 41.75 -8.27 7.24
C LYS A 97 42.91 -8.78 8.10
N LYS A 98 42.66 -9.65 9.08
CA LYS A 98 43.73 -10.28 9.87
C LYS A 98 44.65 -11.13 8.98
N LEU A 99 44.07 -11.93 8.09
CA LEU A 99 44.84 -12.76 7.15
C LEU A 99 45.74 -11.91 6.23
N LEU A 100 45.17 -10.86 5.64
CA LEU A 100 45.91 -9.93 4.78
C LEU A 100 46.99 -9.16 5.54
N PHE A 101 46.74 -8.79 6.80
CA PHE A 101 47.74 -8.15 7.66
C PHE A 101 48.92 -9.06 7.94
N HIS A 102 48.68 -10.34 8.25
CA HIS A 102 49.75 -11.33 8.41
C HIS A 102 50.54 -11.55 7.12
N ALA A 103 49.86 -11.62 5.96
CA ALA A 103 50.53 -11.72 4.67
C ALA A 103 51.38 -10.47 4.36
N PHE A 104 50.88 -9.28 4.68
CA PHE A 104 51.62 -8.03 4.51
C PHE A 104 52.85 -7.97 5.42
N ILE A 105 52.74 -8.37 6.70
CA ILE A 105 53.90 -8.45 7.60
C ILE A 105 54.94 -9.43 7.05
N ALA A 106 54.52 -10.61 6.59
CA ALA A 106 55.43 -11.58 5.98
C ALA A 106 56.14 -11.00 4.74
N HIS A 107 55.42 -10.21 3.93
CA HIS A 107 56.01 -9.56 2.76
C HIS A 107 56.94 -8.38 3.12
N ALA A 108 56.60 -7.58 4.12
CA ALA A 108 57.46 -6.51 4.62
C ALA A 108 58.76 -7.08 5.22
N PHE A 109 58.68 -8.19 5.95
CA PHE A 109 59.86 -8.90 6.46
C PHE A 109 60.75 -9.46 5.34
N THR A 110 60.19 -9.89 4.21
CA THR A 110 61.00 -10.38 3.08
C THR A 110 61.64 -9.25 2.26
N SER A 111 61.07 -8.04 2.29
CA SER A 111 61.57 -6.89 1.51
C SER A 111 62.53 -5.98 2.27
N PHE A 112 62.44 -5.90 3.60
CA PHE A 112 63.25 -4.96 4.39
C PHE A 112 64.63 -5.50 4.80
N PHE A 113 64.85 -6.82 4.73
CA PHE A 113 66.15 -7.39 5.06
C PHE A 113 67.07 -7.41 3.82
N PRO A 114 68.32 -6.90 3.94
CA PRO A 114 69.28 -6.90 2.84
C PRO A 114 69.58 -8.35 2.40
N LYS A 115 69.81 -8.55 1.09
CA LYS A 115 70.00 -9.87 0.45
C LYS A 115 71.00 -10.81 1.16
N ASN A 116 71.94 -10.25 1.93
CA ASN A 116 72.95 -10.99 2.69
C ASN A 116 72.46 -11.52 4.06
N MET A 117 71.36 -11.00 4.60
CA MET A 117 70.63 -11.61 5.73
C MET A 117 69.49 -12.52 5.24
N VAL A 118 68.95 -12.28 4.05
CA VAL A 118 67.93 -13.16 3.43
C VAL A 118 68.51 -14.55 3.14
N SER A 119 69.82 -14.70 2.92
CA SER A 119 70.45 -16.03 2.81
C SER A 119 70.50 -16.79 4.15
N ASN A 120 70.73 -16.11 5.28
CA ASN A 120 70.66 -16.74 6.61
C ASN A 120 69.22 -16.99 7.06
N LEU A 121 68.28 -16.08 6.75
CA LEU A 121 66.85 -16.30 7.01
C LEU A 121 66.27 -17.34 6.07
N SER A 122 66.71 -17.41 4.81
CA SER A 122 66.40 -18.51 3.88
C SER A 122 67.03 -19.80 4.35
N ALA A 123 68.23 -19.81 4.94
CA ALA A 123 68.82 -21.02 5.52
C ALA A 123 68.10 -21.43 6.82
N ILE A 124 67.61 -20.50 7.63
CA ILE A 124 66.80 -20.77 8.82
C ILE A 124 65.39 -21.23 8.43
N ILE A 125 64.74 -20.59 7.45
CA ILE A 125 63.43 -21.00 6.93
C ILE A 125 63.58 -22.31 6.17
N SER A 126 64.63 -22.51 5.36
CA SER A 126 64.95 -23.80 4.73
C SER A 126 65.31 -24.85 5.76
N ALA A 127 66.01 -24.54 6.86
CA ALA A 127 66.26 -25.48 7.96
C ALA A 127 64.99 -25.80 8.76
N HIS A 128 64.09 -24.83 8.95
CA HIS A 128 62.77 -25.05 9.58
C HIS A 128 61.82 -25.82 8.66
N SER A 129 61.88 -25.61 7.35
CA SER A 129 61.14 -26.38 6.34
C SER A 129 61.82 -27.69 5.96
N PHE A 130 63.10 -27.90 6.32
CA PHE A 130 63.76 -29.22 6.32
C PHE A 130 63.39 -30.04 7.56
N PHE A 131 63.02 -29.38 8.67
CA PHE A 131 62.49 -30.03 9.87
C PHE A 131 61.00 -30.36 9.78
N ILE A 132 60.27 -29.75 8.84
CA ILE A 132 59.00 -30.29 8.37
C ILE A 132 59.38 -31.37 7.37
N SER A 133 59.40 -32.61 7.83
CA SER A 133 59.73 -33.74 6.98
C SER A 133 58.82 -33.69 5.75
N PRO A 134 59.32 -33.79 4.50
CA PRO A 134 58.45 -33.93 3.34
C PRO A 134 57.61 -35.22 3.38
N ASN A 135 57.87 -36.10 4.35
CA ASN A 135 57.04 -37.25 4.70
C ASN A 135 56.03 -36.99 5.83
N ASP A 136 55.90 -35.75 6.33
CA ASP A 136 54.83 -35.40 7.26
C ASP A 136 53.51 -35.44 6.49
N SER A 137 52.77 -36.52 6.74
CA SER A 137 51.39 -36.79 6.28
C SER A 137 50.41 -35.62 6.47
N ASN A 138 50.79 -34.62 7.27
CA ASN A 138 50.07 -33.37 7.46
C ASN A 138 50.03 -32.47 6.21
N PHE A 139 51.02 -32.51 5.30
CA PHE A 139 51.00 -31.67 4.10
C PHE A 139 49.98 -32.18 3.06
N LEU A 140 49.89 -33.50 2.89
CA LEU A 140 48.86 -34.14 2.06
C LEU A 140 47.43 -33.93 2.60
N PHE A 141 47.29 -33.68 3.90
CA PHE A 141 46.00 -33.36 4.51
C PHE A 141 45.53 -31.94 4.12
N LEU A 142 46.42 -30.95 4.13
CA LEU A 142 46.10 -29.57 3.77
C LEU A 142 45.72 -29.43 2.29
N ASP A 143 46.37 -30.15 1.38
CA ASP A 143 46.00 -30.11 -0.05
C ASP A 143 44.60 -30.69 -0.29
N LYS A 144 44.25 -31.80 0.39
CA LYS A 144 42.90 -32.38 0.31
C LYS A 144 41.83 -31.46 0.92
N GLU A 145 42.16 -30.79 2.02
CA GLU A 145 41.25 -29.83 2.65
C GLU A 145 41.04 -28.60 1.76
N LEU A 146 42.10 -28.11 1.09
CA LEU A 146 42.00 -27.01 0.13
C LEU A 146 41.17 -27.38 -1.10
N GLU A 147 41.38 -28.57 -1.66
CA GLU A 147 40.58 -29.09 -2.78
C GLU A 147 39.10 -29.21 -2.39
N TRP A 148 38.81 -29.76 -1.21
CA TRP A 148 37.45 -29.84 -0.67
C TRP A 148 36.82 -28.46 -0.49
N LEU A 149 37.53 -27.49 0.08
CA LEU A 149 37.05 -26.11 0.24
C LEU A 149 36.80 -25.41 -1.09
N CYS A 150 37.58 -25.71 -2.12
CA CYS A 150 37.38 -25.19 -3.47
C CYS A 150 36.12 -25.79 -4.11
N ALA A 151 35.93 -27.11 -3.98
CA ALA A 151 34.75 -27.81 -4.46
C ALA A 151 33.47 -27.29 -3.77
N GLU A 152 33.51 -27.11 -2.45
CA GLU A 152 32.37 -26.59 -1.68
C GLU A 152 32.06 -25.12 -2.04
N ASN A 153 33.08 -24.27 -2.24
CA ASN A 153 32.87 -22.92 -2.74
C ASN A 153 32.25 -22.90 -4.15
N ALA A 154 32.66 -23.82 -5.03
CA ALA A 154 32.07 -23.94 -6.36
C ALA A 154 30.59 -24.35 -6.27
N ARG A 155 30.27 -25.32 -5.41
CA ARG A 155 28.89 -25.75 -5.11
C ARG A 155 28.04 -24.59 -4.58
N LEU A 156 28.53 -23.87 -3.56
CA LEU A 156 27.82 -22.72 -2.99
C LEU A 156 27.62 -21.59 -4.01
N ARG A 157 28.54 -21.39 -4.95
CA ARG A 157 28.36 -20.42 -6.04
C ARG A 157 27.29 -20.86 -7.03
N ALA A 158 27.23 -22.14 -7.37
CA ALA A 158 26.18 -22.71 -8.21
C ALA A 158 24.80 -22.58 -7.54
N ASP A 159 24.68 -22.93 -6.26
CA ASP A 159 23.44 -22.79 -5.49
C ASP A 159 22.99 -21.31 -5.43
N ASN A 160 23.92 -20.39 -5.17
CA ASN A 160 23.63 -18.95 -5.17
C ASN A 160 23.20 -18.44 -6.55
N ALA A 161 23.71 -19.01 -7.65
CA ALA A 161 23.27 -18.66 -8.99
C ALA A 161 21.83 -19.16 -9.23
N GLY A 162 21.52 -20.40 -8.84
CA GLY A 162 20.17 -20.97 -8.93
C GLY A 162 19.14 -20.19 -8.12
N LEU A 163 19.46 -19.84 -6.86
CA LEU A 163 18.58 -19.02 -6.01
C LEU A 163 18.33 -17.62 -6.58
N LYS A 164 19.31 -17.02 -7.25
CA LYS A 164 19.12 -15.73 -7.93
C LYS A 164 18.18 -15.84 -9.11
N GLU A 165 18.27 -16.91 -9.89
CA GLU A 165 17.38 -17.18 -11.01
C GLU A 165 15.94 -17.44 -10.52
N GLU A 166 15.77 -18.25 -9.48
CA GLU A 166 14.48 -18.50 -8.85
C GLU A 166 13.85 -17.21 -8.30
N SER A 167 14.65 -16.39 -7.61
CA SER A 167 14.20 -15.09 -7.10
C SER A 167 13.75 -14.15 -8.23
N ALA A 168 14.49 -14.11 -9.34
CA ALA A 168 14.10 -13.33 -10.51
C ALA A 168 12.78 -13.85 -11.14
N SER A 169 12.61 -15.17 -11.23
CA SER A 169 11.38 -15.81 -11.73
C SER A 169 10.17 -15.50 -10.85
N LEU A 170 10.30 -15.66 -9.53
CA LEU A 170 9.22 -15.36 -8.58
C LEU A 170 8.85 -13.87 -8.60
N LYS A 171 9.83 -12.98 -8.73
CA LYS A 171 9.55 -11.55 -8.89
C LYS A 171 8.75 -11.26 -10.16
N ALA A 172 9.12 -11.87 -11.29
CA ALA A 172 8.36 -11.74 -12.53
C ALA A 172 6.92 -12.28 -12.40
N GLN A 173 6.72 -13.39 -11.69
CA GLN A 173 5.38 -13.94 -11.41
C GLN A 173 4.55 -13.00 -10.51
N HIS A 174 5.17 -12.43 -9.48
CA HIS A 174 4.53 -11.45 -8.60
C HIS A 174 4.08 -10.21 -9.39
N ASP A 175 4.96 -9.65 -10.21
CA ASP A 175 4.66 -8.45 -11.01
C ASP A 175 3.54 -8.73 -12.03
N ALA A 176 3.52 -9.91 -12.63
CA ALA A 176 2.43 -10.35 -13.50
C ALA A 176 1.11 -10.48 -12.73
N ALA A 177 1.09 -11.13 -11.57
CA ALA A 177 -0.10 -11.25 -10.73
C ALA A 177 -0.63 -9.89 -10.27
N GLN A 178 0.27 -8.97 -9.93
CA GLN A 178 -0.07 -7.60 -9.55
C GLN A 178 -0.72 -6.84 -10.73
N ALA A 179 -0.18 -6.98 -11.95
CA ALA A 179 -0.79 -6.40 -13.14
C ALA A 179 -2.22 -6.95 -13.38
N HIS A 180 -2.41 -8.27 -13.23
CA HIS A 180 -3.73 -8.90 -13.33
C HIS A 180 -4.73 -8.35 -12.29
N ALA A 181 -4.30 -8.16 -11.04
CA ALA A 181 -5.14 -7.57 -9.99
C ALA A 181 -5.58 -6.14 -10.33
N VAL A 182 -4.67 -5.32 -10.88
CA VAL A 182 -5.00 -3.96 -11.32
C VAL A 182 -6.03 -3.98 -12.45
N PHE A 183 -5.84 -4.82 -13.47
CA PHE A 183 -6.82 -4.94 -14.57
C PHE A 183 -8.19 -5.44 -14.09
N ALA A 184 -8.21 -6.42 -13.18
CA ALA A 184 -9.45 -6.90 -12.58
C ALA A 184 -10.18 -5.79 -11.80
N GLY A 185 -9.44 -4.99 -11.03
CA GLY A 185 -9.98 -3.84 -10.30
C GLY A 185 -10.60 -2.79 -11.22
N GLN A 186 -9.95 -2.48 -12.35
CA GLN A 186 -10.48 -1.55 -13.36
C GLN A 186 -11.77 -2.09 -14.00
N GLN A 187 -11.78 -3.37 -14.39
CA GLN A 187 -12.97 -4.01 -14.96
C GLN A 187 -14.13 -4.01 -13.96
N TYR A 188 -13.86 -4.34 -12.70
CA TYR A 188 -14.85 -4.30 -11.63
C TYR A 188 -15.45 -2.89 -11.45
N ALA A 189 -14.64 -1.84 -11.49
CA ALA A 189 -15.12 -0.46 -11.40
C ALA A 189 -16.06 -0.10 -12.57
N VAL A 190 -15.73 -0.53 -13.80
CA VAL A 190 -16.59 -0.34 -14.98
C VAL A 190 -17.91 -1.09 -14.82
N TYR A 191 -17.89 -2.35 -14.37
CA TYR A 191 -19.10 -3.13 -14.12
C TYR A 191 -19.97 -2.51 -13.03
N LYS A 192 -19.36 -2.06 -11.93
CA LYS A 192 -20.05 -1.37 -10.84
C LYS A 192 -20.75 -0.11 -11.33
N HIS A 193 -20.08 0.71 -12.15
CA HIS A 193 -20.69 1.89 -12.77
C HIS A 193 -21.90 1.52 -13.63
N ARG A 194 -21.75 0.54 -14.54
CA ARG A 194 -22.83 0.06 -15.41
C ARG A 194 -24.01 -0.49 -14.61
N LEU A 195 -23.74 -1.19 -13.50
CA LEU A 195 -24.78 -1.70 -12.63
C LEU A 195 -25.54 -0.55 -11.96
N HIS A 196 -24.84 0.45 -11.42
CA HIS A 196 -25.46 1.63 -10.83
C HIS A 196 -26.27 2.45 -11.85
N GLU A 197 -25.82 2.54 -13.10
CA GLU A 197 -26.62 3.17 -14.16
C GLU A 197 -27.89 2.38 -14.46
N LYS A 198 -27.80 1.04 -14.51
CA LYS A 198 -28.98 0.17 -14.71
C LYS A 198 -29.96 0.27 -13.54
N THR A 199 -29.49 0.34 -12.30
CA THR A 199 -30.38 0.52 -11.14
C THR A 199 -31.03 1.90 -11.14
N LYS A 200 -30.28 2.97 -11.45
CA LYS A 200 -30.85 4.32 -11.63
C LYS A 200 -31.89 4.37 -12.74
N LYS A 201 -31.63 3.71 -13.88
CA LYS A 201 -32.61 3.59 -14.97
C LYS A 201 -33.84 2.80 -14.56
N LYS A 202 -33.67 1.70 -13.81
CA LYS A 202 -34.80 0.91 -13.29
C LYS A 202 -35.60 1.67 -12.25
N GLU A 203 -34.99 2.54 -11.45
CA GLU A 203 -35.72 3.44 -10.53
C GLU A 203 -36.45 4.55 -11.30
N ALA A 204 -35.81 5.13 -12.33
CA ALA A 204 -36.48 6.07 -13.22
C ALA A 204 -37.61 5.42 -14.05
N SER A 205 -37.51 4.11 -14.33
CA SER A 205 -38.53 3.33 -15.06
C SER A 205 -39.47 2.54 -14.15
N LYS A 206 -39.25 2.53 -12.83
CA LYS A 206 -40.12 1.85 -11.87
C LYS A 206 -41.37 2.70 -11.79
N GLN A 207 -42.41 2.21 -12.47
CA GLN A 207 -43.75 2.73 -12.42
C GLN A 207 -43.79 4.24 -12.68
N VAL A 208 -43.95 4.59 -13.95
CA VAL A 208 -45.01 5.56 -14.24
C VAL A 208 -46.23 4.96 -13.55
N SER A 209 -46.50 5.42 -12.32
CA SER A 209 -47.75 5.17 -11.66
C SER A 209 -48.79 5.73 -12.62
N THR A 210 -49.38 4.86 -13.43
CA THR A 210 -50.52 5.18 -14.29
C THR A 210 -51.78 5.40 -13.46
N SER A 211 -51.64 5.72 -12.17
CA SER A 211 -52.47 6.75 -11.57
C SER A 211 -52.11 8.08 -12.24
N ALA A 212 -52.49 8.21 -13.51
CA ALA A 212 -52.75 9.49 -14.11
C ALA A 212 -53.93 10.09 -13.33
N ARG A 213 -53.65 10.63 -12.13
CA ARG A 213 -54.51 11.66 -11.58
C ARG A 213 -54.47 12.74 -12.64
N VAL A 214 -55.65 13.05 -13.19
CA VAL A 214 -55.87 14.29 -13.92
C VAL A 214 -55.53 15.39 -12.92
N LEU A 215 -54.25 15.79 -12.91
CA LEU A 215 -53.79 16.93 -12.15
C LEU A 215 -54.51 18.11 -12.79
N THR A 216 -55.46 18.68 -12.06
CA THR A 216 -56.05 19.96 -12.43
C THR A 216 -54.90 20.94 -12.65
N LEU A 217 -55.05 21.85 -13.63
CA LEU A 217 -54.00 22.75 -14.10
C LEU A 217 -53.24 23.47 -12.96
N MET A 218 -53.88 23.68 -11.81
CA MET A 218 -53.29 24.27 -10.61
C MET A 218 -52.35 23.33 -9.84
N GLN A 219 -52.74 22.06 -9.63
CA GLN A 219 -51.96 21.14 -8.79
C GLN A 219 -50.64 20.74 -9.46
N GLY A 220 -50.64 20.53 -10.78
CA GLY A 220 -49.41 20.26 -11.53
C GLY A 220 -48.42 21.43 -11.51
N ARG A 221 -48.91 22.69 -11.52
CA ARG A 221 -48.04 23.88 -11.41
C ARG A 221 -47.38 23.98 -10.03
N LEU A 222 -48.10 23.62 -8.97
CA LEU A 222 -47.56 23.60 -7.61
C LEU A 222 -46.48 22.52 -7.43
N GLU A 223 -46.68 21.32 -7.98
CA GLU A 223 -45.69 20.25 -7.91
C GLU A 223 -44.42 20.57 -8.71
N ILE A 224 -44.56 21.12 -9.93
CA ILE A 224 -43.41 21.58 -10.73
C ILE A 224 -42.64 22.68 -10.00
N ALA A 225 -43.33 23.62 -9.35
CA ALA A 225 -42.70 24.66 -8.55
C ALA A 225 -41.96 24.08 -7.33
N ALA A 226 -42.53 23.08 -6.65
CA ALA A 226 -41.91 22.41 -5.51
C ALA A 226 -40.65 21.63 -5.92
N ASP A 227 -40.69 20.92 -7.06
CA ASP A 227 -39.54 20.19 -7.58
C ASP A 227 -38.43 21.13 -8.07
N ALA A 228 -38.80 22.25 -8.71
CA ALA A 228 -37.86 23.31 -9.07
C ALA A 228 -37.19 23.90 -7.82
N ALA A 229 -37.96 24.18 -6.77
CA ALA A 229 -37.44 24.67 -5.50
C ALA A 229 -36.49 23.66 -4.83
N LYS A 230 -36.83 22.36 -4.84
CA LYS A 230 -35.98 21.30 -4.30
C LYS A 230 -34.67 21.14 -5.08
N LYS A 231 -34.71 21.24 -6.41
CA LYS A 231 -33.50 21.25 -7.25
C LYS A 231 -32.65 22.49 -7.00
N ALA A 232 -33.27 23.67 -6.89
CA ALA A 232 -32.57 24.91 -6.57
C ALA A 232 -31.87 24.84 -5.20
N MET A 233 -32.55 24.32 -4.17
CA MET A 233 -31.97 24.14 -2.84
C MET A 233 -30.75 23.20 -2.86
N LYS A 234 -30.85 22.05 -3.53
CA LYS A 234 -29.71 21.11 -3.66
C LYS A 234 -28.53 21.73 -4.41
N SER A 235 -28.80 22.51 -5.45
CA SER A 235 -27.72 23.18 -6.20
C SER A 235 -27.05 24.28 -5.38
N GLN A 236 -27.81 25.04 -4.59
CA GLN A 236 -27.26 26.04 -3.68
C GLN A 236 -26.42 25.39 -2.58
N GLU A 237 -26.85 24.27 -2.01
CA GLU A 237 -26.08 23.53 -1.00
C GLU A 237 -24.75 23.02 -1.56
N LEU A 238 -24.75 22.50 -2.79
CA LEU A 238 -23.53 22.06 -3.46
C LEU A 238 -22.58 23.23 -3.75
N GLN A 239 -23.10 24.40 -4.14
CA GLN A 239 -22.30 25.62 -4.32
C GLN A 239 -21.70 26.09 -3.00
N LYS A 240 -22.49 26.18 -1.92
CA LYS A 240 -21.99 26.53 -0.58
C LYS A 240 -20.91 25.57 -0.09
N LYS A 241 -21.03 24.26 -0.37
CA LYS A 241 -19.99 23.28 -0.04
C LYS A 241 -18.69 23.56 -0.80
N LYS A 242 -18.78 23.80 -2.11
CA LYS A 242 -17.61 24.14 -2.94
C LYS A 242 -16.94 25.44 -2.49
N GLU A 243 -17.73 26.46 -2.17
CA GLU A 243 -17.22 27.74 -1.65
C GLU A 243 -16.55 27.56 -0.30
N LYS A 244 -17.13 26.77 0.61
CA LYS A 244 -16.52 26.45 1.91
C LYS A 244 -15.20 25.69 1.76
N ASP A 245 -15.14 24.72 0.85
CA ASP A 245 -13.91 23.96 0.58
C ASP A 245 -12.83 24.86 -0.06
N ALA A 246 -13.21 25.76 -0.98
CA ALA A 246 -12.31 26.74 -1.58
C ALA A 246 -11.83 27.79 -0.57
N GLN A 247 -12.70 28.24 0.34
CA GLN A 247 -12.36 29.17 1.41
C GLN A 247 -11.39 28.52 2.40
N LYS A 248 -11.63 27.27 2.80
CA LYS A 248 -10.71 26.52 3.65
C LYS A 248 -9.34 26.36 3.01
N ALA A 249 -9.28 26.11 1.70
CA ALA A 249 -8.02 26.03 0.97
C ALA A 249 -7.28 27.38 0.93
N ARG A 250 -8.00 28.51 0.83
CA ARG A 250 -7.42 29.86 0.90
C ARG A 250 -6.89 30.19 2.29
N GLU A 251 -7.66 29.90 3.33
CA GLU A 251 -7.25 30.08 4.73
C GLU A 251 -5.99 29.26 5.05
N ASP A 252 -5.92 28.02 4.58
CA ASP A 252 -4.76 27.16 4.76
C ASP A 252 -3.48 27.72 4.09
N ILE A 253 -3.61 28.35 2.91
CA ILE A 253 -2.49 29.05 2.26
C ILE A 253 -2.04 30.27 3.08
N VAL A 254 -2.98 31.06 3.61
CA VAL A 254 -2.66 32.24 4.43
C VAL A 254 -2.00 31.83 5.74
N CYS A 255 -2.55 30.83 6.44
CA CYS A 255 -1.96 30.31 7.66
C CYS A 255 -0.54 29.78 7.43
N ARG A 256 -0.28 29.10 6.30
CA ARG A 256 1.08 28.67 5.94
C ARG A 256 2.02 29.84 5.65
N ALA A 257 1.56 30.88 4.95
CA ALA A 257 2.36 32.08 4.71
C ALA A 257 2.66 32.88 5.99
N GLU A 258 1.75 32.89 6.97
CA GLU A 258 1.99 33.50 8.28
C GLU A 258 3.02 32.72 9.10
N GLN A 259 2.96 31.38 9.08
CA GLN A 259 3.98 30.52 9.69
C GLN A 259 5.38 30.66 9.05
N GLU A 260 5.50 31.17 7.83
CA GLU A 260 6.81 31.51 7.27
C GLU A 260 7.38 32.82 7.83
N LYS A 261 6.52 33.76 8.22
CA LYS A 261 6.93 35.07 8.78
C LYS A 261 7.26 34.98 10.26
N GLU A 262 6.46 34.24 11.00
CA GLU A 262 6.75 33.94 12.40
C GLU A 262 7.78 32.81 12.42
N HIS A 263 8.99 33.08 12.91
CA HIS A 263 10.05 32.08 13.09
C HIS A 263 9.67 31.05 14.19
N THR A 264 8.49 30.45 14.08
CA THR A 264 7.95 29.50 15.02
C THR A 264 8.79 28.23 14.96
N GLU A 265 9.39 27.89 16.10
CA GLU A 265 10.22 26.70 16.26
C GLU A 265 9.34 25.45 16.13
N PHE A 266 9.83 24.45 15.40
CA PHE A 266 9.13 23.17 15.27
C PHE A 266 9.42 22.31 16.50
N PHE A 267 8.40 22.11 17.34
CA PHE A 267 8.50 21.28 18.54
C PHE A 267 8.10 19.83 18.29
N GLY A 268 8.88 18.91 18.85
CA GLY A 268 8.55 17.49 18.90
C GLY A 268 9.54 16.62 18.13
N ASN A 269 9.49 15.32 18.40
CA ASN A 269 10.36 14.37 17.72
C ASN A 269 9.81 14.09 16.33
N MET A 270 10.63 14.38 15.30
CA MET A 270 10.28 14.24 13.89
C MET A 270 9.68 12.87 13.54
N LYS A 271 10.01 11.78 14.24
CA LYS A 271 9.45 10.44 13.99
C LYS A 271 7.97 10.26 14.34
N TYR A 272 7.43 11.12 15.20
CA TYR A 272 6.06 11.02 15.70
C TYR A 272 5.19 12.21 15.26
N MET A 273 5.74 13.10 14.44
CA MET A 273 4.99 14.24 13.91
C MET A 273 3.91 13.79 12.92
N GLY A 274 2.77 14.48 12.93
CA GLY A 274 1.69 14.27 11.99
C GLY A 274 2.05 14.73 10.58
N ARG A 275 1.28 14.28 9.58
CA ARG A 275 1.51 14.61 8.17
C ARG A 275 1.55 16.12 7.91
N SER A 276 0.64 16.89 8.51
CA SER A 276 0.57 18.34 8.32
C SER A 276 1.89 19.01 8.71
N THR A 277 2.38 18.74 9.92
CA THR A 277 3.64 19.32 10.41
C THR A 277 4.84 18.91 9.59
N LEU A 278 4.89 17.67 9.09
CA LEU A 278 5.96 17.24 8.18
C LEU A 278 5.92 17.96 6.83
N VAL A 279 4.72 18.23 6.31
CA VAL A 279 4.53 19.03 5.09
C VAL A 279 4.97 20.48 5.34
N ASP A 280 4.63 21.06 6.50
CA ASP A 280 5.06 22.43 6.85
C ASP A 280 6.58 22.52 6.99
N ILE A 281 7.24 21.52 7.58
CA ILE A 281 8.70 21.44 7.65
C ILE A 281 9.28 21.32 6.23
N ALA A 282 8.76 20.42 5.40
CA ALA A 282 9.22 20.24 4.02
C ALA A 282 9.03 21.52 3.18
N PHE A 283 7.90 22.20 3.34
CA PHE A 283 7.61 23.47 2.69
C PHE A 283 8.59 24.57 3.15
N SER A 284 8.88 24.66 4.46
CA SER A 284 9.88 25.60 4.99
C SER A 284 11.29 25.36 4.48
N LEU A 285 11.58 24.13 4.04
CA LEU A 285 12.83 23.71 3.41
C LEU A 285 12.78 23.80 1.87
N ASN A 286 11.69 24.35 1.31
CA ASN A 286 11.40 24.45 -0.11
C ASN A 286 11.48 23.09 -0.85
N MET A 287 11.00 22.03 -0.19
CA MET A 287 10.92 20.69 -0.76
C MET A 287 9.52 20.44 -1.35
N GLU A 288 9.46 19.76 -2.48
CA GLU A 288 8.19 19.41 -3.14
C GLU A 288 7.47 18.29 -2.38
N THR A 289 6.21 18.51 -2.01
CA THR A 289 5.43 17.58 -1.17
C THR A 289 4.25 16.94 -1.90
N GLU A 290 4.05 17.21 -3.19
CA GLU A 290 2.91 16.67 -3.91
C GLU A 290 2.95 15.13 -3.91
N GLN A 291 1.88 14.53 -3.38
CA GLN A 291 1.63 13.07 -3.35
C GLN A 291 2.59 12.22 -2.49
N VAL A 292 3.46 12.83 -1.69
CA VAL A 292 4.42 12.08 -0.85
C VAL A 292 3.71 11.43 0.35
N THR A 293 3.97 10.13 0.59
CA THR A 293 3.49 9.42 1.79
C THR A 293 4.22 9.91 3.04
N ILE A 294 3.64 9.75 4.24
CA ILE A 294 4.27 10.17 5.50
C ILE A 294 5.65 9.55 5.68
N GLU A 295 5.80 8.28 5.35
CA GLU A 295 7.05 7.54 5.45
C GLU A 295 8.12 8.11 4.51
N MET A 296 7.72 8.49 3.29
CA MET A 296 8.61 9.08 2.32
C MET A 296 8.99 10.52 2.69
N LEU A 297 8.08 11.29 3.31
CA LEU A 297 8.40 12.59 3.92
C LEU A 297 9.47 12.44 5.01
N HIS A 298 9.36 11.45 5.91
CA HIS A 298 10.40 11.21 6.90
C HIS A 298 11.75 10.89 6.26
N VAL A 299 11.78 10.04 5.23
CA VAL A 299 13.02 9.67 4.55
C VAL A 299 13.65 10.89 3.86
N CYS A 300 12.86 11.64 3.10
CA CYS A 300 13.30 12.85 2.39
C CYS A 300 13.79 13.93 3.37
N LEU A 301 13.06 14.21 4.44
CA LEU A 301 13.47 15.17 5.47
C LEU A 301 14.75 14.74 6.16
N ASN A 302 14.87 13.47 6.58
CA ASN A 302 16.10 12.98 7.19
C ASN A 302 17.29 13.10 6.22
N ALA A 303 17.12 12.68 4.96
CA ALA A 303 18.17 12.81 3.94
C ALA A 303 18.58 14.27 3.74
N HIS A 304 17.62 15.19 3.71
CA HIS A 304 17.87 16.62 3.57
C HIS A 304 18.64 17.21 4.77
N PHE A 305 18.28 16.85 6.00
CA PHE A 305 18.99 17.30 7.20
C PHE A 305 20.38 16.65 7.36
N GLU A 306 20.58 15.41 6.88
CA GLU A 306 21.92 14.80 6.83
C GLU A 306 22.81 15.46 5.77
N ALA A 307 22.24 15.86 4.63
CA ALA A 307 22.97 16.59 3.60
C ALA A 307 23.33 18.03 4.01
N ASN A 308 22.52 18.66 4.88
CA ASN A 308 22.68 20.05 5.31
C ASN A 308 22.77 20.14 6.85
N PRO A 309 23.92 19.76 7.46
CA PRO A 309 24.06 19.67 8.91
C PRO A 309 23.92 21.02 9.63
N GLU A 310 24.18 22.15 8.96
CA GLU A 310 23.92 23.50 9.47
C GLU A 310 22.44 23.75 9.79
N LEU A 311 21.51 23.15 9.06
CA LEU A 311 20.08 23.27 9.34
C LEU A 311 19.70 22.64 10.69
N LYS A 312 20.43 21.61 11.14
CA LYS A 312 20.23 21.01 12.48
C LYS A 312 20.57 21.98 13.61
N LYS A 313 21.37 23.02 13.36
CA LYS A 313 21.75 24.06 14.33
C LYS A 313 20.85 25.29 14.25
N HIS A 314 20.02 25.39 13.23
CA HIS A 314 19.16 26.56 13.03
C HIS A 314 18.06 26.59 14.11
N PRO A 315 17.81 27.73 14.78
CA PRO A 315 16.88 27.83 15.92
C PRO A 315 15.52 27.18 15.66
N ARG A 316 14.98 27.42 14.45
CA ARG A 316 13.70 26.86 13.98
C ARG A 316 13.61 25.32 14.04
N TYR A 317 14.72 24.60 13.84
CA TYR A 317 14.75 23.13 13.74
C TYR A 317 15.49 22.46 14.90
N LEU A 318 16.10 23.22 15.82
CA LEU A 318 16.85 22.68 16.96
C LEU A 318 16.02 21.68 17.77
N CYS A 319 14.78 22.04 18.08
CA CYS A 319 13.86 21.23 18.88
C CYS A 319 13.45 19.89 18.23
N LEU A 320 13.67 19.72 16.92
CA LEU A 320 13.42 18.44 16.22
C LEU A 320 14.47 17.38 16.55
N PHE A 321 15.71 17.82 16.81
CA PHE A 321 16.89 16.96 16.99
C PHE A 321 17.36 16.87 18.42
N GLU A 322 17.04 17.88 19.24
CA GLU A 322 17.14 17.76 20.67
C GLU A 322 16.20 16.63 21.10
N ARG A 323 16.79 15.44 21.28
CA ARG A 323 16.20 14.46 22.17
C ARG A 323 15.94 15.25 23.43
N SER A 324 14.67 15.50 23.71
CA SER A 324 14.15 15.73 25.06
C SER A 324 14.62 14.53 25.87
N ARG A 325 15.91 14.53 26.24
CA ARG A 325 16.41 13.94 27.45
C ARG A 325 15.63 14.74 28.44
N SER A 326 14.49 14.16 28.86
CA SER A 326 13.59 14.70 29.84
C SER A 326 14.44 15.55 30.75
N GLN A 327 14.35 16.87 30.60
CA GLN A 327 15.07 17.79 31.45
C GLN A 327 14.56 17.35 32.80
N LYS A 328 15.38 16.55 33.49
CA LYS A 328 15.07 15.94 34.75
C LYS A 328 14.92 17.18 35.60
N ARG A 329 13.67 17.60 35.77
CA ARG A 329 13.24 18.83 36.40
C ARG A 329 14.18 18.96 37.57
N LYS A 330 15.17 19.85 37.45
CA LYS A 330 16.03 20.15 38.59
C LYS A 330 15.01 20.67 39.56
N GLU A 331 14.74 19.89 40.60
CA GLU A 331 13.91 20.36 41.68
C GLU A 331 14.42 21.76 42.02
N PRO A 332 13.52 22.74 42.14
CA PRO A 332 13.93 24.09 42.52
C PRO A 332 14.83 23.95 43.76
N PRO A 333 15.98 24.66 43.81
CA PRO A 333 16.91 24.50 44.90
C PRO A 333 16.14 24.68 46.20
N THR A 334 16.08 23.62 47.00
CA THR A 334 15.60 23.65 48.37
C THR A 334 16.50 24.60 49.13
N GLU A 335 16.10 25.88 49.18
CA GLU A 335 16.64 26.85 50.13
C GLU A 335 16.20 26.40 51.52
N SER A 336 17.11 25.77 52.25
CA SER A 336 16.95 25.51 53.67
C SER A 336 17.61 26.62 54.49
N ASN A 337 16.76 27.27 55.28
CA ASN A 337 17.02 27.89 56.58
C ASN A 337 17.66 29.29 56.65
N THR A 338 16.81 30.29 56.94
CA THR A 338 17.03 31.22 58.07
C THR A 338 15.67 31.55 58.72
N PRO A 339 15.53 31.56 60.06
CA PRO A 339 14.26 31.76 60.76
C PRO A 339 14.06 33.22 61.19
N GLN A 340 12.84 33.76 61.09
CA GLN A 340 12.13 34.55 62.12
C GLN A 340 10.97 35.39 61.56
N HIS A 341 9.82 35.29 62.26
CA HIS A 341 8.75 36.31 62.46
C HIS A 341 8.04 36.89 61.22
N GLN A 342 6.73 37.11 61.11
CA GLN A 342 5.52 37.04 61.95
C GLN A 342 4.31 37.18 60.98
N PRO A 343 3.02 37.32 61.38
CA PRO A 343 1.91 36.60 60.75
C PRO A 343 0.89 37.47 59.96
N SER A 344 0.00 36.76 59.24
CA SER A 344 -1.40 37.13 58.89
C SER A 344 -1.64 38.03 57.65
N PRO A 345 -2.87 38.02 57.06
CA PRO A 345 -3.83 36.92 56.90
C PRO A 345 -4.48 36.85 55.49
N THR A 346 -5.29 35.79 55.29
CA THR A 346 -6.52 35.72 54.45
C THR A 346 -6.43 35.88 52.93
N SER A 347 -6.74 34.79 52.21
CA SER A 347 -7.92 34.69 51.34
C SER A 347 -7.97 33.29 50.67
N THR A 348 -8.83 32.41 51.17
CA THR A 348 -10.16 32.07 50.60
C THR A 348 -10.10 30.87 49.67
N SER A 349 -10.26 29.73 50.33
CA SER A 349 -10.75 28.46 49.83
C SER A 349 -12.06 28.58 49.04
N HIS A 350 -12.09 28.04 47.83
CA HIS A 350 -13.31 27.48 47.25
C HIS A 350 -13.08 26.01 46.88
N SER A 351 -13.30 25.18 47.90
CA SER A 351 -13.82 23.82 47.76
C SER A 351 -15.18 23.90 47.07
N SER A 352 -15.42 23.04 46.10
CA SER A 352 -16.78 22.70 45.67
C SER A 352 -16.91 21.18 45.53
N PRO A 353 -18.10 20.66 45.86
CA PRO A 353 -18.24 19.33 46.42
C PRO A 353 -18.71 18.33 45.36
N ALA A 354 -18.18 17.12 45.49
CA ALA A 354 -18.78 15.94 44.89
C ALA A 354 -20.08 15.57 45.62
N PRO A 355 -21.13 15.16 44.90
CA PRO A 355 -22.15 14.27 45.43
C PRO A 355 -21.85 12.83 44.98
N GLY A 356 -21.73 11.92 45.95
CA GLY A 356 -21.96 10.48 45.71
C GLY A 356 -23.45 10.20 45.40
N PRO A 357 -23.93 8.94 45.36
CA PRO A 357 -23.32 7.75 45.95
C PRO A 357 -23.29 6.49 45.05
N SER A 358 -22.44 5.55 45.48
CA SER A 358 -22.71 4.10 45.59
C SER A 358 -23.64 3.45 44.56
N SER A 359 -23.04 2.72 43.62
CA SER A 359 -23.66 1.55 43.01
C SER A 359 -22.62 0.44 42.89
N HIS A 360 -22.47 -0.33 43.96
CA HIS A 360 -21.81 -1.63 43.92
C HIS A 360 -22.68 -2.60 43.11
N TYR A 361 -22.48 -2.64 41.79
CA TYR A 361 -22.86 -3.81 41.00
C TYR A 361 -21.79 -4.89 41.20
N HIS A 362 -22.09 -5.85 42.06
CA HIS A 362 -21.45 -7.15 42.02
C HIS A 362 -21.78 -7.82 40.68
N PRO A 363 -20.79 -8.25 39.88
CA PRO A 363 -21.06 -9.16 38.79
C PRO A 363 -21.51 -10.52 39.38
N PRO A 364 -22.52 -11.18 38.79
CA PRO A 364 -22.90 -12.53 39.20
C PRO A 364 -21.73 -13.51 38.98
N PRO A 365 -21.58 -14.54 39.83
CA PRO A 365 -20.54 -15.53 39.69
C PRO A 365 -20.69 -16.30 38.36
N ALA A 366 -19.59 -16.45 37.65
CA ALA A 366 -19.51 -17.26 36.44
C ALA A 366 -19.98 -18.70 36.73
N PRO A 367 -20.81 -19.31 35.86
CA PRO A 367 -21.16 -20.70 35.99
C PRO A 367 -19.90 -21.57 35.83
N ALA A 368 -19.71 -22.49 36.78
CA ALA A 368 -18.63 -23.47 36.76
C ALA A 368 -18.63 -24.27 35.45
N PRO A 369 -17.45 -24.66 34.92
CA PRO A 369 -17.38 -25.55 33.78
C PRO A 369 -17.91 -26.93 34.19
N GLY A 370 -19.11 -27.26 33.71
CA GLY A 370 -19.65 -28.62 33.78
C GLY A 370 -18.79 -29.59 32.95
N PRO A 371 -18.66 -30.85 33.38
CA PRO A 371 -17.86 -31.84 32.67
C PRO A 371 -18.50 -32.15 31.31
N SER A 372 -17.80 -31.77 30.25
CA SER A 372 -18.17 -32.14 28.88
C SER A 372 -17.83 -33.62 28.67
N SER A 373 -18.81 -34.48 28.88
CA SER A 373 -18.83 -35.85 28.40
C SER A 373 -19.01 -35.82 26.87
N LEU A 374 -17.89 -35.90 26.13
CA LEU A 374 -17.91 -36.19 24.71
C LEU A 374 -18.32 -37.66 24.49
N PRO A 375 -19.35 -37.94 23.66
CA PRO A 375 -19.62 -39.29 23.22
C PRO A 375 -18.56 -39.73 22.21
N ASN A 376 -17.91 -40.82 22.55
CA ASN A 376 -16.94 -41.58 21.78
C ASN A 376 -17.61 -42.09 20.48
N PHE A 377 -17.39 -41.40 19.36
CA PHE A 377 -17.78 -41.89 18.04
C PHE A 377 -16.58 -42.54 17.34
N TYR A 378 -16.63 -43.87 17.32
CA TYR A 378 -16.12 -44.80 16.32
C TYR A 378 -14.87 -44.42 15.51
N GLN A 379 -13.81 -45.18 15.82
CA GLN A 379 -12.78 -45.61 14.89
C GLN A 379 -13.39 -46.02 13.54
N SER A 380 -13.10 -45.25 12.50
CA SER A 380 -13.16 -45.71 11.11
C SER A 380 -11.73 -45.75 10.59
N SER A 381 -11.27 -46.97 10.37
CA SER A 381 -10.00 -47.34 9.74
C SER A 381 -9.90 -46.77 8.33
N ASN A 382 -8.89 -45.94 8.10
CA ASN A 382 -8.48 -45.48 6.77
C ASN A 382 -7.29 -46.34 6.29
N PRO A 383 -7.47 -47.23 5.29
CA PRO A 383 -6.37 -47.97 4.69
C PRO A 383 -6.05 -47.36 3.33
N PHE A 384 -5.19 -46.33 3.28
CA PHE A 384 -4.53 -45.97 2.02
C PHE A 384 -3.09 -45.56 2.31
N ALA A 385 -2.24 -46.57 2.26
CA ALA A 385 -0.81 -46.42 2.03
C ALA A 385 -0.63 -45.75 0.65
N TYR A 386 0.02 -44.59 0.63
CA TYR A 386 0.57 -44.05 -0.59
C TYR A 386 1.82 -44.85 -0.95
N GLU A 387 1.66 -45.83 -1.84
CA GLU A 387 2.75 -46.36 -2.62
C GLU A 387 3.20 -45.32 -3.65
N ASN A 388 4.51 -45.26 -3.77
CA ASN A 388 5.31 -44.42 -4.66
C ASN A 388 5.35 -45.06 -6.06
N PRO A 389 4.84 -44.43 -7.14
CA PRO A 389 5.12 -44.93 -8.48
C PRO A 389 6.35 -44.25 -9.10
N SER A 390 7.32 -45.10 -9.42
CA SER A 390 8.48 -44.87 -10.29
C SER A 390 8.13 -44.21 -11.64
N PRO A 391 9.12 -43.58 -12.32
CA PRO A 391 8.90 -42.79 -13.52
C PRO A 391 8.68 -43.69 -14.75
N LEU A 392 7.53 -43.55 -15.40
CA LEU A 392 7.25 -44.20 -16.68
C LEU A 392 7.67 -43.30 -17.86
N LEU A 393 8.48 -43.92 -18.72
CA LEU A 393 8.83 -43.61 -20.11
C LEU A 393 7.81 -42.75 -20.87
N PHE A 394 8.30 -41.61 -21.39
CA PHE A 394 7.63 -40.84 -22.45
C PHE A 394 7.57 -41.66 -23.75
N GLN A 395 6.39 -42.18 -24.08
CA GLN A 395 6.07 -42.67 -25.42
C GLN A 395 5.58 -41.52 -26.32
N HIS A 396 6.29 -41.36 -27.43
CA HIS A 396 5.85 -40.91 -28.75
C HIS A 396 4.45 -40.26 -28.87
N MET A 397 4.41 -38.94 -28.97
CA MET A 397 3.25 -38.18 -29.45
C MET A 397 3.31 -38.09 -30.99
N HIS A 398 2.29 -38.61 -31.67
CA HIS A 398 2.04 -38.41 -33.09
C HIS A 398 1.54 -36.97 -33.39
N PRO A 399 1.77 -36.44 -34.60
CA PRO A 399 1.59 -35.03 -34.91
C PRO A 399 0.11 -34.67 -35.12
N TYR A 400 -0.30 -33.53 -34.54
CA TYR A 400 -1.59 -32.88 -34.80
C TYR A 400 -1.65 -32.33 -36.25
N PRO A 401 -2.84 -32.34 -36.88
CA PRO A 401 -3.01 -31.84 -38.24
C PRO A 401 -2.88 -30.31 -38.31
N HIS A 402 -2.16 -29.87 -39.34
CA HIS A 402 -1.96 -28.46 -39.70
C HIS A 402 -3.29 -27.69 -39.83
N VAL A 403 -3.41 -26.63 -39.02
CA VAL A 403 -4.38 -25.55 -39.23
C VAL A 403 -3.75 -24.54 -40.19
N PRO A 404 -4.42 -24.10 -41.27
CA PRO A 404 -3.86 -23.13 -42.19
C PRO A 404 -3.72 -21.75 -41.53
N ALA A 405 -2.52 -21.17 -41.66
CA ALA A 405 -2.16 -19.87 -41.15
C ALA A 405 -3.00 -18.78 -41.83
N PHE A 406 -3.78 -18.04 -41.04
CA PHE A 406 -4.32 -16.75 -41.46
C PHE A 406 -3.21 -15.69 -41.37
N PRO A 407 -3.01 -14.85 -42.40
CA PRO A 407 -2.02 -13.78 -42.35
C PRO A 407 -2.51 -12.68 -41.39
N TYR A 408 -1.78 -12.50 -40.29
CA TYR A 408 -1.92 -11.31 -39.45
C TYR A 408 -1.43 -10.09 -40.22
N PRO A 409 -2.16 -8.96 -40.21
CA PRO A 409 -1.67 -7.73 -40.80
C PRO A 409 -0.50 -7.19 -39.96
N MET A 410 0.65 -7.02 -40.61
CA MET A 410 1.79 -6.30 -40.08
C MET A 410 1.37 -4.88 -39.69
N PHE A 411 1.44 -4.57 -38.39
CA PHE A 411 1.43 -3.18 -37.95
C PHE A 411 2.75 -2.52 -38.40
N GLN A 412 2.65 -1.66 -39.42
CA GLN A 412 3.71 -0.72 -39.78
C GLN A 412 3.93 0.23 -38.60
N SER A 413 5.15 0.23 -38.08
CA SER A 413 5.64 1.21 -37.12
C SER A 413 5.78 2.57 -37.81
N HIS A 414 4.73 3.39 -37.73
CA HIS A 414 4.87 4.81 -38.03
C HIS A 414 5.68 5.48 -36.91
N SER A 415 6.85 6.00 -37.28
CA SER A 415 7.66 6.89 -36.44
C SER A 415 6.83 8.11 -36.03
N PRO A 416 6.89 8.56 -34.76
CA PRO A 416 6.20 9.77 -34.36
C PRO A 416 6.85 10.99 -35.03
N ALA A 417 6.08 11.66 -35.88
CA ALA A 417 6.43 12.96 -36.42
C ALA A 417 6.57 13.97 -35.27
N VAL A 418 7.73 14.61 -35.21
CA VAL A 418 8.04 15.73 -34.32
C VAL A 418 7.11 16.88 -34.66
N PHE A 419 6.12 17.14 -33.80
CA PHE A 419 5.27 18.32 -33.89
C PHE A 419 6.04 19.53 -33.34
N HIS A 420 6.35 20.48 -34.22
CA HIS A 420 6.74 21.84 -33.82
C HIS A 420 5.50 22.63 -33.39
N PRO A 421 5.48 23.25 -32.20
CA PRO A 421 4.39 24.14 -31.82
C PRO A 421 4.53 25.47 -32.59
N HIS A 422 3.55 25.73 -33.46
CA HIS A 422 3.31 27.04 -34.05
C HIS A 422 2.81 28.01 -32.95
N SER A 423 3.58 29.05 -32.69
CA SER A 423 3.19 30.17 -31.84
C SER A 423 2.06 30.96 -32.51
N GLN A 424 0.82 30.75 -32.07
CA GLN A 424 -0.28 31.66 -32.36
C GLN A 424 -0.32 32.78 -31.32
N SER A 425 0.00 33.98 -31.80
CA SER A 425 -0.17 35.26 -31.13
C SER A 425 -1.67 35.54 -30.91
N HIS A 426 -2.13 35.45 -29.67
CA HIS A 426 -3.46 35.95 -29.29
C HIS A 426 -3.42 37.47 -29.11
N HIS A 427 -4.05 38.17 -30.05
CA HIS A 427 -4.43 39.57 -29.93
C HIS A 427 -5.41 39.75 -28.75
N ILE A 428 -5.04 40.63 -27.81
CA ILE A 428 -5.91 41.13 -26.73
C ILE A 428 -6.81 42.22 -27.33
N PRO A 429 -8.14 42.15 -27.21
CA PRO A 429 -9.02 43.24 -27.61
C PRO A 429 -9.10 44.31 -26.52
N SER A 430 -8.75 45.54 -26.91
CA SER A 430 -8.87 46.75 -26.11
C SER A 430 -10.36 47.12 -25.95
N HIS A 431 -10.86 47.12 -24.72
CA HIS A 431 -12.17 47.68 -24.41
C HIS A 431 -12.02 49.19 -24.15
N THR A 432 -12.51 50.00 -25.07
CA THR A 432 -12.70 51.44 -24.90
C THR A 432 -13.88 51.70 -23.97
N SER A 433 -13.57 52.25 -22.80
CA SER A 433 -14.53 52.81 -21.84
C SER A 433 -14.97 54.20 -22.30
N THR A 434 -16.19 54.34 -22.79
CA THR A 434 -16.87 55.62 -23.02
C THR A 434 -17.67 56.01 -21.77
N SER A 435 -17.23 57.09 -21.11
CA SER A 435 -17.98 57.78 -20.05
C SER A 435 -19.15 58.58 -20.64
N PRO A 436 -20.31 58.66 -19.97
CA PRO A 436 -21.35 59.61 -20.33
C PRO A 436 -21.08 60.97 -19.67
N LEU A 437 -21.11 62.00 -20.50
CA LEU A 437 -21.00 63.42 -20.16
C LEU A 437 -22.38 63.92 -19.69
N ASP A 438 -22.41 64.58 -18.55
CA ASP A 438 -23.56 65.35 -18.06
C ASP A 438 -23.96 66.43 -19.05
N THR A 439 -25.27 66.60 -19.29
CA THR A 439 -25.82 67.83 -19.88
C THR A 439 -27.04 68.25 -19.07
N LEU A 440 -26.81 69.27 -18.25
CA LEU A 440 -27.83 70.14 -17.68
C LEU A 440 -28.48 70.96 -18.80
N GLU A 441 -29.79 70.84 -18.98
CA GLU A 441 -30.58 71.89 -19.63
C GLU A 441 -31.63 72.42 -18.65
N HIS A 442 -31.65 73.75 -18.57
CA HIS A 442 -32.69 74.57 -18.00
C HIS A 442 -33.95 74.53 -18.88
N SER A 443 -35.11 74.29 -18.26
CA SER A 443 -36.35 75.06 -18.40
C SER A 443 -37.34 74.65 -17.33
#